data_AF-A0A979FS13-F1
#
_entry.id   AF-A0A979FS13-F1
#
_cell.length_a   1.000
_cell.length_b   1.000
_cell.length_c   1.000
_cell.angle_alpha   90.00
_cell.angle_beta   90.00
_cell.angle_gamma   90.00
#
_symmetry.space_group_name_H-M   'P 1'
#
loop_
_entity.id
_entity.type
_entity.pdbx_description
1 polymer ?
#
loop_
_entity_poly.entity_id
_entity_poly.type
_entity_poly.pdbx_seq_one_letter_code
_entity_poly.pdbx_strand_id
1 'polypeptide(L)'
;MAQLPPDQCPDLPREVDFYHELVPLDNPQVQLKSNIFGYVTSVYKATHCKSGIQYCLYRIHSYRLNNVKVTQIVDMWKKLQHSGLVQLREVFTTKVFGDNCES
;
A
#
# COMPACT_ATOMS: atom_id res chain seq x y z
N MET A 1 1.57 16.66 -15.78
CA MET A 1 2.07 16.03 -14.54
C MET A 1 1.50 16.81 -13.37
N ALA A 2 0.36 16.37 -12.84
CA ALA A 2 -0.27 17.03 -11.69
C ALA A 2 0.21 16.32 -10.42
N GLN A 3 1.22 16.87 -9.77
CA GLN A 3 1.51 16.51 -8.38
C GLN A 3 0.41 17.12 -7.52
N LEU A 4 -0.45 16.28 -6.92
CA LEU A 4 -1.38 16.74 -5.90
C LEU A 4 -0.58 17.27 -4.70
N PRO A 5 -0.91 18.46 -4.16
CA PRO A 5 -0.13 19.10 -3.11
C PRO A 5 -0.08 18.21 -1.84
N PRO A 6 1.03 18.25 -1.08
CA PRO A 6 1.28 17.41 0.10
C PRO A 6 0.34 17.69 1.29
N ASP A 7 -0.61 18.62 1.14
CA ASP A 7 -1.49 19.13 2.21
C ASP A 7 -2.90 18.50 2.21
N GLN A 8 -3.19 17.52 1.32
CA GLN A 8 -4.53 16.94 1.18
C GLN A 8 -4.76 15.61 1.91
N CYS A 9 -3.84 15.16 2.76
CA CYS A 9 -4.05 13.93 3.55
C CYS A 9 -3.43 14.03 4.97
N PRO A 10 -4.05 14.81 5.89
CA PRO A 10 -3.58 14.97 7.27
C PRO A 10 -3.58 13.68 8.12
N ASP A 11 -4.22 12.61 7.62
CA ASP A 11 -4.30 11.31 8.29
C ASP A 11 -3.24 10.30 7.81
N LEU A 12 -2.32 10.70 6.94
CA LEU A 12 -1.30 9.80 6.44
C LEU A 12 -0.12 9.70 7.41
N PRO A 13 0.24 8.50 7.90
CA PRO A 13 1.38 8.32 8.77
C PRO A 13 2.66 8.73 8.05
N ARG A 14 3.52 9.48 8.76
CA ARG A 14 4.79 9.99 8.24
C ARG A 14 5.75 8.86 7.84
N GLU A 15 5.66 7.74 8.55
CA GLU A 15 6.46 6.55 8.35
C GLU A 15 5.59 5.30 8.51
N VAL A 16 5.82 4.33 7.62
CA VAL A 16 5.14 3.04 7.61
C VAL A 16 6.20 1.96 7.47
N ASP A 17 6.43 1.23 8.56
CA ASP A 17 7.44 0.16 8.62
C ASP A 17 8.83 0.68 8.21
N PHE A 18 9.38 0.29 7.05
CA PHE A 18 10.63 0.83 6.50
C PHE A 18 10.46 1.88 5.40
N TYR A 19 9.27 2.49 5.27
CA TYR A 19 8.97 3.47 4.23
C TYR A 19 8.61 4.83 4.81
N HIS A 20 9.07 5.89 4.17
CA HIS A 20 8.75 7.28 4.51
C HIS A 20 8.30 8.06 3.27
N GLU A 21 7.83 9.29 3.47
CA GLU A 21 7.37 10.19 2.39
C GLU A 21 6.30 9.53 1.50
N LEU A 22 5.24 9.04 2.13
CA LEU A 22 4.13 8.45 1.39
C LEU A 22 3.38 9.55 0.63
N VAL A 23 3.23 9.37 -0.68
CA VAL A 23 2.50 10.26 -1.57
C VAL A 23 1.39 9.47 -2.24
N PRO A 24 0.10 9.86 -2.10
CA PRO A 24 -0.99 9.18 -2.77
C PRO A 24 -0.85 9.30 -4.30
N LEU A 25 -0.94 8.16 -4.99
CA LEU A 25 -0.93 8.10 -6.46
C LEU A 25 -2.34 7.96 -7.06
N ASP A 26 -3.33 7.59 -6.23
CA ASP A 26 -4.70 7.38 -6.69
C ASP A 26 -5.45 8.71 -6.87
N ASN A 27 -6.28 8.79 -7.90
CA ASN A 27 -7.19 9.92 -8.05
C ASN A 27 -8.34 9.76 -7.02
N PRO A 28 -8.72 10.81 -6.26
CA PRO A 28 -9.79 10.71 -5.26
C PRO A 28 -11.16 10.27 -5.85
N GLN A 29 -11.36 10.41 -7.16
CA GLN A 29 -12.55 9.92 -7.86
C GLN A 29 -12.54 8.38 -8.11
N VAL A 30 -11.36 7.74 -8.06
CA VAL A 30 -11.16 6.30 -8.25
C VAL A 30 -11.31 5.54 -6.92
N GLN A 31 -10.97 6.16 -5.79
CA GLN A 31 -11.20 5.60 -4.45
C GLN A 31 -12.66 5.21 -4.19
N LEU A 32 -13.62 5.94 -4.74
CA LEU A 32 -15.06 5.64 -4.66
C LEU A 32 -15.51 4.44 -5.51
N LYS A 33 -14.69 4.00 -6.47
CA LYS A 33 -15.04 2.96 -7.45
C LYS A 33 -14.17 1.71 -7.38
N SER A 34 -12.99 1.79 -6.76
CA SER A 34 -12.06 0.66 -6.62
C SER A 34 -12.49 -0.29 -5.49
N ASN A 35 -13.69 -0.85 -5.61
CA ASN A 35 -14.23 -1.88 -4.73
C ASN A 35 -13.70 -3.26 -5.20
N ILE A 36 -12.39 -3.45 -5.11
CA ILE A 36 -11.75 -4.70 -5.51
C ILE A 36 -12.12 -5.74 -4.44
N PHE A 37 -12.97 -6.70 -4.82
CA PHE A 37 -13.52 -7.73 -3.93
C PHE A 37 -14.24 -7.19 -2.68
N GLY A 38 -14.84 -6.00 -2.78
CA GLY A 38 -15.55 -5.39 -1.65
C GLY A 38 -14.68 -4.62 -0.66
N TYR A 39 -13.35 -4.56 -0.90
CA TYR A 39 -12.42 -3.78 -0.09
C TYR A 39 -12.11 -2.44 -0.74
N VAL A 40 -12.01 -1.40 0.08
CA VAL A 40 -11.44 -0.12 -0.33
C VAL A 40 -9.93 -0.29 -0.41
N THR A 41 -9.34 0.22 -1.49
CA THR A 41 -7.90 0.12 -1.76
C THR A 41 -7.29 1.48 -2.06
N SER A 42 -6.00 1.66 -1.80
CA SER A 42 -5.28 2.91 -2.07
C SER A 42 -3.83 2.64 -2.44
N VAL A 43 -3.31 3.44 -3.36
CA VAL A 43 -1.94 3.31 -3.86
C VAL A 43 -1.12 4.52 -3.46
N TYR A 44 0.06 4.26 -2.92
CA TYR A 44 1.00 5.28 -2.47
C TYR A 44 2.37 5.06 -3.11
N LYS A 45 3.04 6.14 -3.49
CA LYS A 45 4.49 6.12 -3.71
C LYS A 45 5.16 6.32 -2.36
N ALA A 46 6.16 5.53 -2.03
CA ALA A 46 6.92 5.70 -0.79
C ALA A 46 8.42 5.47 -1.03
N THR A 47 9.26 6.10 -0.22
CA THR A 47 10.71 5.94 -0.27
C THR A 47 11.15 4.98 0.81
N HIS A 48 11.94 3.96 0.46
CA HIS A 48 12.47 3.01 1.44
C HIS A 48 13.63 3.63 2.22
N CYS A 49 13.57 3.59 3.55
CA CYS A 49 14.48 4.32 4.43
C CYS A 49 15.95 3.89 4.32
N LYS A 50 16.21 2.60 4.06
CA LYS A 50 17.59 2.07 3.98
C LYS A 50 18.23 2.18 2.60
N SER A 51 17.43 2.05 1.54
CA SER A 51 17.95 2.00 0.17
C SER A 51 17.74 3.30 -0.61
N GLY A 52 16.85 4.18 -0.13
CA GLY A 52 16.45 5.40 -0.86
C GLY A 52 15.67 5.12 -2.13
N ILE A 53 15.33 3.86 -2.42
CA ILE A 53 14.58 3.47 -3.62
C ILE A 53 13.11 3.75 -3.41
N GLN A 54 12.46 4.28 -4.44
CA GLN A 54 11.02 4.53 -4.45
C GLN A 54 10.26 3.26 -4.84
N TYR A 55 9.21 2.97 -4.08
CA TYR A 55 8.31 1.83 -4.29
C TYR A 55 6.87 2.28 -4.38
N CYS A 56 6.04 1.47 -5.03
CA CYS A 56 4.59 1.61 -5.03
C CYS A 56 4.01 0.67 -3.97
N LEU A 57 3.36 1.24 -2.97
CA LEU A 57 2.66 0.53 -1.91
C LEU A 57 1.17 0.44 -2.27
N TYR A 58 0.65 -0.79 -2.22
CA TYR A 58 -0.76 -1.07 -2.40
C TYR A 58 -1.38 -1.39 -1.04
N ARG A 59 -2.27 -0.53 -0.54
CA ARG A 59 -2.94 -0.67 0.76
C ARG A 59 -4.35 -1.18 0.55
N ILE A 60 -4.71 -2.22 1.32
CA ILE A 60 -6.08 -2.69 1.47
C ILE A 60 -6.55 -2.22 2.85
N HIS A 61 -7.63 -1.45 2.89
CA HIS A 61 -8.16 -0.88 4.12
C HIS A 61 -8.89 -1.95 4.93
N SER A 62 -8.79 -1.87 6.26
CA SER A 62 -9.48 -2.75 7.22
C SER A 62 -9.31 -4.26 6.97
N TYR A 63 -8.19 -4.68 6.37
CA TYR A 63 -7.92 -6.09 6.09
C TYR A 63 -7.28 -6.80 7.29
N ARG A 64 -7.88 -7.92 7.71
CA ARG A 64 -7.33 -8.82 8.72
C ARG A 64 -6.77 -10.08 8.06
N LEU A 65 -5.45 -10.24 8.11
CA LEU A 65 -4.78 -11.44 7.63
C LEU A 65 -5.05 -12.61 8.59
N ASN A 66 -5.97 -13.50 8.22
CA ASN A 66 -6.38 -14.66 9.05
C ASN A 66 -5.96 -16.02 8.47
N ASN A 67 -5.41 -16.05 7.24
CA ASN A 67 -5.18 -17.30 6.53
C ASN A 67 -3.71 -17.51 6.16
N VAL A 68 -3.11 -18.55 6.71
CA VAL A 68 -1.72 -18.98 6.45
C VAL A 68 -1.46 -19.30 4.97
N LYS A 69 -2.51 -19.65 4.21
CA LYS A 69 -2.41 -19.87 2.75
C LYS A 69 -2.03 -18.59 2.00
N VAL A 70 -2.40 -17.41 2.50
CA VAL A 70 -2.04 -16.13 1.87
C VAL A 70 -0.53 -15.95 1.88
N THR A 71 0.15 -16.35 2.97
CA THR A 71 1.62 -16.32 3.04
C THR A 71 2.25 -17.18 1.94
N GLN A 72 1.73 -18.38 1.70
CA GLN A 72 2.23 -19.25 0.62
C GLN A 72 2.02 -18.65 -0.77
N ILE A 73 0.86 -18.03 -1.01
CA ILE A 73 0.57 -17.33 -2.27
C ILE A 73 1.53 -16.15 -2.45
N VAL A 74 1.75 -15.35 -1.41
CA VAL A 74 2.70 -14.22 -1.43
C VAL A 74 4.11 -14.70 -1.77
N ASP A 75 4.56 -15.80 -1.17
CA ASP A 75 5.88 -16.38 -1.47
C ASP A 75 6.02 -16.80 -2.94
N MET A 76 4.96 -17.37 -3.51
CA MET A 76 4.92 -17.72 -4.93
C MET A 76 5.02 -16.47 -5.83
N TRP A 77 4.25 -15.42 -5.52
CA TRP A 77 4.29 -14.15 -6.27
C TRP A 77 5.63 -13.42 -6.14
N LYS A 78 6.31 -13.50 -5.00
CA LYS A 78 7.64 -12.93 -4.81
C LYS A 78 8.70 -13.56 -5.72
N LYS A 79 8.57 -14.86 -5.98
CA LYS A 79 9.47 -15.62 -6.87
C LYS A 79 9.19 -15.37 -8.35
N LEU A 80 7.98 -14.95 -8.70
CA LEU A 80 7.61 -14.64 -10.08
C LEU A 80 8.24 -13.32 -10.52
N GLN A 81 9.22 -13.40 -11.42
CA GLN A 81 9.88 -12.25 -12.04
C GLN A 81 9.72 -12.33 -13.55
N HIS A 82 9.05 -11.34 -14.14
CA HIS A 82 8.84 -11.26 -15.58
C HIS A 82 8.85 -9.81 -16.02
N SER A 83 9.46 -9.49 -17.17
CA SER A 83 9.58 -8.11 -17.66
C SER A 83 8.24 -7.41 -17.88
N GLY A 84 7.18 -8.17 -18.16
CA GLY A 84 5.81 -7.66 -18.34
C GLY A 84 4.97 -7.60 -17.08
N LEU A 85 5.49 -8.00 -15.92
CA LEU A 85 4.76 -8.02 -14.64
C LEU A 85 5.51 -7.21 -13.58
N VAL A 86 4.78 -6.43 -12.81
CA VAL A 86 5.36 -5.71 -11.67
C VAL A 86 5.68 -6.71 -10.56
N GLN A 87 6.95 -6.78 -10.16
CA GLN A 87 7.39 -7.72 -9.14
C GLN A 87 6.84 -7.32 -7.76
N LEU A 88 6.23 -8.30 -7.08
CA LEU A 88 5.89 -8.16 -5.67
C LEU A 88 7.16 -8.26 -4.81
N ARG A 89 7.52 -7.18 -4.12
CA ARG A 89 8.69 -7.14 -3.24
C ARG A 89 8.36 -7.70 -1.87
N GLU A 90 7.48 -7.02 -1.16
CA GLU A 90 7.19 -7.24 0.25
C GLU A 90 5.70 -7.06 0.51
N VAL A 91 5.20 -7.80 1.50
CA VAL A 91 3.81 -7.72 1.97
C VAL A 91 3.89 -7.72 3.48
N PHE A 92 3.26 -6.73 4.09
CA PHE A 92 3.21 -6.56 5.54
C PHE A 92 1.83 -6.01 5.93
N THR A 93 1.45 -6.23 7.18
CA THR A 93 0.28 -5.60 7.77
C THR A 93 0.75 -4.50 8.72
N THR A 94 0.05 -3.38 8.72
CA THR A 94 0.39 -2.25 9.59
C THR A 94 -0.85 -1.65 10.22
N LYS A 95 -0.70 -1.14 11.45
CA LYS A 95 -1.76 -0.47 12.21
C LYS A 95 -1.57 1.05 12.27
N VAL A 96 -0.47 1.56 11.72
CA VAL A 96 -0.07 2.97 11.84
C VAL A 96 -1.01 3.94 11.13
N PHE A 97 -1.84 3.44 10.22
CA PHE A 97 -2.88 4.23 9.54
C PHE A 97 -4.17 4.40 10.34
N GLY A 98 -4.30 3.81 11.53
CA GLY A 98 -5.46 4.07 12.40
C GLY A 98 -6.80 3.42 11.99
N ASP A 99 -6.88 2.68 10.87
CA ASP A 99 -8.14 2.00 10.45
C ASP A 99 -8.69 1.00 11.47
N ASN A 100 -7.85 0.55 12.42
CA ASN A 100 -8.25 -0.42 13.45
C ASN A 100 -8.75 0.24 14.74
N CYS A 101 -8.99 1.55 14.75
CA CYS A 101 -9.58 2.26 15.88
C CYS A 101 -11.10 2.09 15.90
N GLU A 102 -11.58 0.85 16.01
CA GLU A 102 -12.93 0.62 16.55
C GLU A 102 -12.81 0.64 18.09
N SER A 103 -13.41 1.66 18.69
CA SER A 103 -13.71 1.71 20.13
C SER A 103 -14.83 0.74 20.49
#